data_AF-A0A536FFL6-F1
#
_entry.id   AF-A0A536FFL6-F1
#
_cell.length_a   1.000
_cell.length_b   1.000
_cell.length_c   1.000
_cell.angle_alpha   90.00
_cell.angle_beta   90.00
_cell.angle_gamma   90.00
#
_symmetry.space_group_name_H-M   'P 1'
#
loop_
_entity.id
_entity.type
_entity.pdbx_description
1 polymer ?
#
loop_
_entity_poly.entity_id
_entity_poly.type
_entity_poly.pdbx_seq_one_letter_code
_entity_poly.pdbx_strand_id
1 'polypeptide(L)'
;MWSGEWAYLAIANANGVKGTTFTTYGPCPPPAQDCFVDGPVSLDVMLSWHRAWAAYVTGIGPAQRPGSDAPPIAFGRQIFTEDEYRHMADVRSVFRGAETAAVLALGVLAFRLIRARGDRRAVRLVRDGAVGAAAMVTGIGVAAALAFDRLFLLFHEVFFPQGNFLFDPATSNLLRLYPDWYWEGVTAGVAVSFVALALIAAGGAHLALRRYTRRA
;
A
#
# COMPACT_ATOMS: atom_id res chain seq x y z
N MET A 1 -7.68 0.71 -7.93
CA MET A 1 -7.60 0.33 -6.50
C MET A 1 -6.21 0.54 -5.92
N TRP A 2 -5.15 -0.07 -6.49
CA TRP A 2 -3.79 -0.03 -5.93
C TRP A 2 -3.11 1.33 -6.01
N SER A 3 -3.58 2.22 -6.90
CA SER A 3 -3.06 3.59 -6.96
C SER A 3 -3.44 4.43 -5.75
N GLY A 4 -4.41 4.05 -4.91
CA GLY A 4 -4.85 4.85 -3.75
C GLY A 4 -5.59 6.16 -4.07
N GLU A 5 -5.47 6.69 -5.29
CA GLU A 5 -6.05 7.97 -5.72
C GLU A 5 -7.58 8.05 -5.57
N TRP A 6 -8.24 6.89 -5.73
CA TRP A 6 -9.69 6.79 -5.62
C TRP A 6 -10.21 7.23 -4.26
N ALA A 7 -9.42 7.08 -3.19
CA ALA A 7 -9.82 7.46 -1.84
C ALA A 7 -9.97 8.99 -1.74
N TYR A 8 -9.02 9.74 -2.29
CA TYR A 8 -9.09 11.20 -2.37
C TYR A 8 -10.23 11.68 -3.28
N LEU A 9 -10.40 11.04 -4.45
CA LEU A 9 -11.45 11.41 -5.41
C LEU A 9 -12.85 11.11 -4.86
N ALA A 10 -13.03 10.00 -4.15
CA ALA A 10 -14.30 9.63 -3.54
C ALA A 10 -14.74 10.67 -2.49
N ILE A 11 -13.82 11.13 -1.64
CA ILE A 11 -14.11 12.15 -0.64
C ILE A 11 -14.40 13.49 -1.30
N ALA A 12 -13.56 13.94 -2.23
CA ALA A 12 -13.78 15.19 -2.95
C ALA A 12 -15.16 15.23 -3.64
N ASN A 13 -15.63 14.09 -4.14
CA ASN A 13 -16.97 13.96 -4.72
C ASN A 13 -18.08 13.93 -3.66
N ALA A 14 -17.85 13.33 -2.50
CA ALA A 14 -18.85 13.15 -1.45
C ALA A 14 -19.09 14.41 -0.61
N ASN A 15 -18.02 15.16 -0.28
CA ASN A 15 -18.10 16.31 0.64
C ASN A 15 -17.63 17.64 0.01
N GLY A 16 -17.17 17.64 -1.24
CA GLY A 16 -16.72 18.84 -1.93
C GLY A 16 -15.36 19.38 -1.48
N VAL A 17 -14.65 18.71 -0.58
CA VAL A 17 -13.31 19.11 -0.12
C VAL A 17 -12.29 18.85 -1.23
N LYS A 18 -11.73 19.94 -1.77
CA LYS A 18 -10.79 19.90 -2.91
C LYS A 18 -9.36 20.31 -2.54
N GLY A 19 -8.99 20.18 -1.27
CA GLY A 19 -7.66 20.52 -0.78
C GLY A 19 -7.57 20.55 0.73
N THR A 20 -6.36 20.71 1.25
CA THR A 20 -6.07 20.88 2.68
C THR A 20 -4.86 21.79 2.89
N THR A 21 -4.68 22.31 4.10
CA THR A 21 -3.55 23.19 4.42
C THR A 21 -2.33 22.37 4.80
N PHE A 22 -1.19 22.65 4.19
CA PHE A 22 0.09 22.07 4.57
C PHE A 22 0.94 23.10 5.30
N THR A 23 1.75 22.62 6.23
CA THR A 23 2.74 23.39 6.98
C THR A 23 4.10 23.26 6.31
N THR A 24 5.03 24.12 6.67
CA THR A 24 6.38 24.11 6.13
C THR A 24 7.40 24.01 7.23
N TYR A 25 8.48 23.30 6.95
CA TYR A 25 9.53 23.03 7.93
C TYR A 25 10.83 23.72 7.52
N GLY A 26 11.47 24.39 8.49
CA GLY A 26 12.75 25.07 8.31
C GLY A 26 12.68 26.42 7.56
N PRO A 27 13.79 27.17 7.54
CA PRO A 27 13.86 28.47 6.89
C PRO A 27 13.80 28.33 5.36
N CYS A 28 13.11 29.26 4.69
CA CYS A 28 13.18 29.35 3.23
C CYS A 28 14.45 30.11 2.82
N PRO A 29 15.34 29.51 1.99
CA PRO A 29 16.49 30.22 1.46
C PRO A 29 16.08 31.38 0.53
N PRO A 30 16.84 32.48 0.46
CA PRO A 30 16.52 33.58 -0.44
C PRO A 30 16.74 33.20 -1.92
N PRO A 31 15.87 33.67 -2.84
CA PRO A 31 14.74 34.56 -2.60
C PRO A 31 13.50 33.80 -2.09
N ALA A 32 12.86 34.34 -1.04
CA ALA A 32 11.81 33.63 -0.30
C ALA A 32 10.55 33.27 -1.11
N GLN A 33 10.38 33.90 -2.27
CA GLN A 33 9.29 33.66 -3.22
C GLN A 33 9.35 32.29 -3.91
N ASP A 34 10.49 31.58 -3.83
CA ASP A 34 10.69 30.31 -4.51
C ASP A 34 10.30 29.09 -3.65
N CYS A 35 9.97 29.29 -2.37
CA CYS A 35 9.52 28.23 -1.48
C CYS A 35 8.00 28.21 -1.30
N PHE A 36 7.45 27.01 -1.13
CA PHE A 36 6.12 26.85 -0.55
C PHE A 36 6.12 27.42 0.87
N VAL A 37 5.13 28.26 1.21
CA VAL A 37 4.84 28.80 2.55
C VAL A 37 3.51 28.18 3.02
N ASP A 38 3.33 27.98 4.33
CA ASP A 38 2.11 27.39 4.93
C ASP A 38 0.85 27.88 4.21
N GLY A 39 0.06 26.95 3.71
CA GLY A 39 -1.03 27.33 2.83
C GLY A 39 -1.85 26.19 2.27
N PRO A 40 -2.97 26.53 1.62
CA PRO A 40 -3.85 25.55 1.01
C PRO A 40 -3.15 24.88 -0.18
N VAL A 41 -3.23 23.56 -0.20
CA VAL A 41 -2.79 22.70 -1.30
C VAL A 41 -4.03 22.09 -1.92
N SER A 42 -4.18 22.24 -3.23
CA SER A 42 -5.32 21.70 -3.97
C SER A 42 -5.23 20.18 -4.12
N LEU A 43 -6.37 19.57 -4.40
CA LEU A 43 -6.51 18.12 -4.60
C LEU A 43 -5.60 17.61 -5.73
N ASP A 44 -5.45 18.37 -6.82
CA ASP A 44 -4.57 17.98 -7.93
C ASP A 44 -3.10 17.91 -7.49
N VAL A 45 -2.65 18.86 -6.66
CA VAL A 45 -1.29 18.86 -6.10
C VAL A 45 -1.15 17.72 -5.09
N MET A 46 -2.11 17.50 -4.20
CA MET A 46 -2.11 16.35 -3.28
C MET A 46 -2.01 15.02 -4.05
N LEU A 47 -2.79 14.85 -5.12
CA LEU A 47 -2.74 13.66 -5.98
C LEU A 47 -1.39 13.52 -6.69
N SER A 48 -0.74 14.64 -7.05
CA SER A 48 0.62 14.61 -7.59
C SER A 48 1.65 14.12 -6.56
N TRP A 49 1.55 14.60 -5.31
CA TRP A 49 2.42 14.21 -4.21
C TRP A 49 2.22 12.76 -3.82
N HIS A 50 0.95 12.35 -3.72
CA HIS A 50 0.56 10.97 -3.50
C HIS A 50 1.15 10.03 -4.55
N ARG A 51 1.02 10.35 -5.84
CA ARG A 51 1.61 9.55 -6.92
C ARG A 51 3.13 9.45 -6.80
N ALA A 52 3.79 10.54 -6.43
CA ALA A 52 5.23 10.56 -6.29
C ALA A 52 5.69 9.69 -5.11
N TRP A 53 5.01 9.77 -3.96
CA TRP A 53 5.24 8.90 -2.81
C TRP A 53 4.94 7.43 -3.09
N ALA A 54 3.83 7.14 -3.77
CA ALA A 54 3.47 5.79 -4.18
C ALA A 54 4.54 5.20 -5.13
N ALA A 55 5.03 5.97 -6.09
CA ALA A 55 6.11 5.54 -6.99
C ALA A 55 7.42 5.32 -6.23
N TYR A 56 7.76 6.18 -5.26
CA TYR A 56 8.95 6.03 -4.43
C TYR A 56 8.93 4.72 -3.62
N VAL A 57 7.81 4.45 -2.94
CA VAL A 57 7.63 3.28 -2.05
C VAL A 57 7.54 1.98 -2.84
N THR A 58 6.75 1.96 -3.91
CA THR A 58 6.49 0.73 -4.69
C THR A 58 7.52 0.47 -5.77
N GLY A 59 8.26 1.49 -6.21
CA GLY A 59 9.09 1.41 -7.41
C GLY A 59 8.29 1.39 -8.73
N ILE A 60 6.96 1.58 -8.68
CA ILE A 60 6.06 1.50 -9.84
C ILE A 60 5.51 2.90 -10.15
N GLY A 61 5.84 3.46 -11.32
CA GLY A 61 5.33 4.77 -11.75
C GLY A 61 6.22 5.44 -12.81
N PRO A 62 5.84 6.63 -13.30
CA PRO A 62 6.70 7.41 -14.19
C PRO A 62 8.05 7.66 -13.51
N ALA A 63 9.13 7.42 -14.25
CA ALA A 63 10.47 7.22 -13.72
C ALA A 63 10.92 8.30 -12.72
N GLN A 64 10.87 7.97 -11.44
CA GLN A 64 11.88 8.44 -10.50
C GLN A 64 13.20 7.91 -11.06
N ARG A 65 14.23 8.76 -11.25
CA ARG A 65 15.51 8.35 -11.86
C ARG A 65 15.91 6.97 -11.33
N PRO A 66 16.27 5.99 -12.19
CA PRO A 66 16.75 4.70 -11.71
C PRO A 66 17.86 4.91 -10.67
N GLY A 67 17.67 4.41 -9.46
CA GLY A 67 18.61 4.61 -8.34
C GLY A 67 18.47 5.92 -7.56
N SER A 68 17.42 6.73 -7.75
CA SER A 68 17.14 7.85 -6.85
C SER A 68 16.53 7.34 -5.55
N ASP A 69 17.32 7.44 -4.47
CA ASP A 69 16.88 7.21 -3.10
C ASP A 69 16.31 8.48 -2.44
N ALA A 70 16.38 9.60 -3.16
CA ALA A 70 15.85 10.87 -2.71
C ALA A 70 14.31 10.83 -2.69
N PRO A 71 13.68 11.21 -1.56
CA PRO A 71 12.24 11.27 -1.47
C PRO A 71 11.66 12.34 -2.42
N PRO A 72 10.43 12.12 -2.93
CA PRO A 72 9.95 12.75 -4.15
C PRO A 72 9.53 14.23 -4.10
N ILE A 73 9.63 14.93 -2.96
CA ILE A 73 8.97 16.25 -2.82
C ILE A 73 9.88 17.21 -2.03
N ALA A 74 10.40 18.25 -2.68
CA ALA A 74 11.12 19.37 -2.07
C ALA A 74 10.95 20.63 -2.93
N PHE A 75 10.68 21.78 -2.31
CA PHE A 75 10.48 23.06 -3.01
C PHE A 75 11.36 24.14 -2.36
N GLY A 76 12.67 24.12 -2.65
CA GLY A 76 13.66 24.98 -1.98
C GLY A 76 13.88 24.67 -0.49
N ARG A 77 12.98 23.89 0.13
CA ARG A 77 13.04 23.30 1.46
C ARG A 77 12.22 22.00 1.54
N GLN A 78 12.40 21.26 2.63
CA GLN A 78 11.65 20.05 2.95
C GLN A 78 10.17 20.39 3.26
N ILE A 79 9.24 19.65 2.66
CA ILE A 79 7.79 19.80 2.91
C ILE A 79 7.35 18.88 4.05
N PHE A 80 8.00 17.75 4.22
CA PHE A 80 7.77 16.84 5.32
C PHE A 80 8.86 17.02 6.37
N THR A 81 8.61 16.61 7.61
CA THR A 81 9.65 16.55 8.64
C THR A 81 10.69 15.47 8.30
N GLU A 82 11.87 15.55 8.92
CA GLU A 82 12.90 14.53 8.77
C GLU A 82 12.37 13.13 9.17
N ASP A 83 11.56 13.03 10.23
CA ASP A 83 10.96 11.76 10.65
C ASP A 83 9.95 11.23 9.65
N GLU A 84 9.11 12.09 9.06
CA GLU A 84 8.18 11.70 8.00
C GLU A 84 8.92 11.19 6.75
N TYR A 85 10.04 11.80 6.36
CA TYR A 85 10.87 11.32 5.26
C TYR A 85 11.51 9.96 5.57
N ARG A 86 12.08 9.80 6.78
CA ARG A 86 12.68 8.53 7.22
C ARG A 86 11.64 7.42 7.28
N HIS A 87 10.46 7.71 7.80
CA HIS A 87 9.36 6.76 7.83
C HIS A 87 9.00 6.26 6.44
N MET A 88 8.88 7.16 5.45
CA MET A 88 8.59 6.73 4.08
C MET A 88 9.71 5.93 3.44
N ALA A 89 10.98 6.17 3.80
CA ALA A 89 12.11 5.34 3.41
C ALA A 89 12.04 3.92 4.03
N ASP A 90 11.61 3.82 5.27
CA ASP A 90 11.38 2.52 5.93
C ASP A 90 10.18 1.79 5.30
N VAL A 91 9.08 2.50 5.03
CA VAL A 91 7.89 1.96 4.33
C VAL A 91 8.30 1.38 2.96
N ARG A 92 9.16 2.08 2.19
CA ARG A 92 9.73 1.55 0.95
C ARG A 92 10.44 0.22 1.15
N SER A 93 11.19 0.07 2.24
CA SER A 93 11.90 -1.17 2.56
C SER A 93 10.94 -2.32 2.89
N VAL A 94 9.85 -2.03 3.62
CA VAL A 94 8.77 -2.99 3.88
C VAL A 94 8.10 -3.46 2.58
N PHE A 95 7.78 -2.53 1.66
CA PHE A 95 7.19 -2.87 0.37
C PHE A 95 8.12 -3.73 -0.49
N ARG A 96 9.41 -3.41 -0.57
CA ARG A 96 10.40 -4.24 -1.28
C ARG A 96 10.55 -5.64 -0.67
N GLY A 97 10.52 -5.73 0.66
CA GLY A 97 10.53 -7.00 1.37
C GLY A 97 9.30 -7.85 1.03
N ALA A 98 8.11 -7.24 1.04
CA ALA A 98 6.85 -7.89 0.67
C ALA A 98 6.84 -8.34 -0.80
N GLU A 99 7.34 -7.51 -1.72
CA GLU A 99 7.49 -7.87 -3.14
C GLU A 99 8.42 -9.07 -3.31
N THR A 100 9.59 -9.04 -2.68
CA THR A 100 10.56 -10.15 -2.73
C THR A 100 9.94 -11.44 -2.20
N ALA A 101 9.25 -11.38 -1.06
CA ALA A 101 8.55 -12.52 -0.49
C ALA A 101 7.45 -13.06 -1.42
N ALA A 102 6.68 -12.18 -2.06
CA ALA A 102 5.64 -12.56 -3.01
C ALA A 102 6.22 -13.25 -4.26
N VAL A 103 7.30 -12.71 -4.85
CA VAL A 103 7.99 -13.31 -5.99
C VAL A 103 8.54 -14.70 -5.63
N LEU A 104 9.17 -14.85 -4.47
CA LEU A 104 9.68 -16.14 -3.99
C LEU A 104 8.53 -17.14 -3.78
N ALA A 105 7.43 -16.73 -3.15
CA ALA A 105 6.27 -17.58 -2.93
C ALA A 105 5.64 -18.06 -4.24
N LEU A 106 5.49 -17.16 -5.22
CA LEU A 106 5.01 -17.49 -6.56
C LEU A 106 5.98 -18.42 -7.31
N GLY A 107 7.29 -18.20 -7.17
CA GLY A 107 8.33 -19.08 -7.73
C GLY A 107 8.27 -20.49 -7.17
N VAL A 108 8.12 -20.63 -5.84
CA VAL A 108 7.91 -21.93 -5.18
C VAL A 108 6.63 -22.60 -5.66
N LEU A 109 5.52 -21.85 -5.72
CA LEU A 109 4.25 -22.36 -6.21
C LEU A 109 4.37 -22.86 -7.66
N ALA A 110 4.95 -22.07 -8.55
CA ALA A 110 5.16 -22.43 -9.96
C ALA A 110 6.05 -23.67 -10.10
N PHE A 111 7.17 -23.73 -9.38
CA PHE A 111 8.05 -24.90 -9.37
C PHE A 111 7.31 -26.16 -8.93
N ARG A 112 6.54 -26.09 -7.84
CA ARG A 112 5.73 -27.21 -7.33
C ARG A 112 4.71 -27.67 -8.37
N LEU A 113 4.03 -26.75 -9.04
CA LEU A 113 3.05 -27.07 -10.07
C LEU A 113 3.69 -27.71 -11.31
N ILE A 114 4.85 -27.22 -11.74
CA ILE A 114 5.61 -27.81 -12.85
C ILE A 114 6.09 -29.22 -12.50
N ARG A 115 6.56 -29.46 -11.27
CA ARG A 115 7.02 -30.79 -10.82
C ARG A 115 5.88 -31.79 -10.71
N ALA A 116 4.67 -31.33 -10.41
CA ALA A 116 3.53 -32.20 -10.18
C ALA A 116 2.72 -32.53 -11.45
N ARG A 117 3.26 -32.36 -12.67
CA ARG A 117 2.56 -32.48 -13.97
C ARG A 117 1.36 -33.47 -13.97
N GLY A 118 0.14 -32.92 -13.93
CA GLY A 118 -1.09 -33.72 -14.02
C GLY A 118 -1.54 -34.43 -12.74
N ASP A 119 -0.84 -34.23 -11.63
CA ASP A 119 -1.20 -34.78 -10.32
C ASP A 119 -2.36 -33.99 -9.71
N ARG A 120 -3.48 -34.68 -9.52
CA ARG A 120 -4.66 -34.18 -8.81
C ARG A 120 -4.33 -33.64 -7.42
N ARG A 121 -3.30 -34.16 -6.74
CA ARG A 121 -2.88 -33.70 -5.41
C ARG A 121 -2.38 -32.25 -5.46
N ALA A 122 -1.61 -31.87 -6.48
CA ALA A 122 -1.15 -30.49 -6.60
C ALA A 122 -2.28 -29.50 -6.87
N VAL A 123 -3.24 -29.88 -7.71
CA VAL A 123 -4.43 -29.04 -7.96
C VAL A 123 -5.29 -28.91 -6.69
N ARG A 124 -5.40 -29.97 -5.87
CA ARG A 124 -6.05 -29.89 -4.55
C ARG A 124 -5.31 -28.95 -3.61
N LEU A 125 -3.98 -29.04 -3.53
CA LEU A 125 -3.17 -28.14 -2.69
C LEU A 125 -3.34 -26.67 -3.09
N VAL A 126 -3.40 -26.35 -4.39
CA VAL A 126 -3.70 -24.98 -4.85
C VAL A 126 -5.08 -24.54 -4.38
N ARG A 127 -6.10 -25.38 -4.56
CA ARG A 127 -7.46 -25.06 -4.12
C ARG A 127 -7.52 -24.82 -2.61
N ASP A 128 -7.01 -25.76 -1.83
CA ASP A 128 -7.11 -25.74 -0.37
C ASP A 128 -6.25 -24.60 0.21
N GLY A 129 -5.06 -24.37 -0.37
CA GLY A 129 -4.22 -23.23 -0.03
C GLY A 129 -4.87 -21.88 -0.37
N ALA A 130 -5.51 -21.75 -1.53
CA ALA A 130 -6.21 -20.54 -1.91
C ALA A 130 -7.44 -20.27 -1.01
N VAL A 131 -8.20 -21.31 -0.65
CA VAL A 131 -9.31 -21.20 0.31
C VAL A 131 -8.80 -20.80 1.70
N GLY A 132 -7.73 -21.44 2.18
CA GLY A 132 -7.11 -21.10 3.46
C GLY A 132 -6.57 -19.66 3.49
N ALA A 133 -5.90 -19.23 2.42
CA ALA A 133 -5.41 -17.85 2.30
C ALA A 133 -6.56 -16.83 2.26
N ALA A 134 -7.64 -17.12 1.52
CA ALA A 134 -8.84 -16.29 1.51
C ALA A 134 -9.45 -16.18 2.92
N ALA A 135 -9.63 -17.30 3.62
CA ALA A 135 -10.18 -17.32 4.98
C ALA A 135 -9.30 -16.53 5.97
N MET A 136 -7.98 -16.68 5.90
CA MET A 136 -7.03 -15.93 6.72
C MET A 136 -7.12 -14.42 6.47
N VAL A 137 -7.08 -13.99 5.21
CA VAL A 137 -7.17 -12.56 4.85
C VAL A 137 -8.54 -11.99 5.19
N THR A 138 -9.62 -12.75 5.03
CA THR A 138 -10.94 -12.33 5.51
C THR A 138 -10.95 -12.15 7.03
N GLY A 139 -10.36 -13.06 7.80
CA GLY A 139 -10.25 -12.94 9.25
C GLY A 139 -9.47 -11.69 9.67
N ILE A 140 -8.33 -11.43 9.04
CA ILE A 140 -7.52 -10.22 9.28
C ILE A 140 -8.31 -8.97 8.87
N GLY A 141 -9.00 -8.99 7.73
CA GLY A 141 -9.83 -7.88 7.26
C GLY A 141 -10.99 -7.55 8.20
N VAL A 142 -11.65 -8.57 8.78
CA VAL A 142 -12.67 -8.37 9.81
C VAL A 142 -12.06 -7.77 11.08
N ALA A 143 -10.89 -8.25 11.52
CA ALA A 143 -10.20 -7.66 12.67
C ALA A 143 -9.81 -6.20 12.41
N ALA A 144 -9.30 -5.88 11.21
CA ALA A 144 -8.99 -4.52 10.79
C ALA A 144 -10.22 -3.61 10.77
N ALA A 145 -11.38 -4.12 10.33
CA ALA A 145 -12.62 -3.35 10.35
C ALA A 145 -13.15 -3.04 11.76
N LEU A 146 -12.82 -3.88 12.75
CA LEU A 146 -13.29 -3.72 14.14
C LEU A 146 -12.29 -3.02 15.05
N ALA A 147 -11.00 -3.05 14.71
CA ALA A 147 -9.91 -2.60 15.57
C ALA A 147 -8.77 -1.95 14.77
N PHE A 148 -9.12 -1.12 13.78
CA PHE A 148 -8.18 -0.52 12.84
C PHE A 148 -7.01 0.16 13.55
N ASP A 149 -7.27 1.11 14.45
CA ASP A 149 -6.23 1.87 15.16
C ASP A 149 -5.22 0.98 15.89
N ARG A 150 -5.70 -0.07 16.55
CA ARG A 150 -4.84 -1.00 17.31
C ARG A 150 -3.97 -1.83 16.38
N LEU A 151 -4.53 -2.30 15.26
CA LEU A 151 -3.79 -3.07 14.26
C LEU A 151 -2.81 -2.18 13.48
N PHE A 152 -3.21 -0.94 13.19
CA PHE A 152 -2.35 0.05 12.57
C PHE A 152 -1.17 0.37 13.48
N LEU A 153 -1.40 0.65 14.76
CA LEU A 153 -0.34 0.87 15.74
C LEU A 153 0.59 -0.36 15.86
N LEU A 154 0.03 -1.56 16.04
CA LEU A 154 0.82 -2.78 16.15
C LEU A 154 1.68 -3.04 14.89
N PHE A 155 1.13 -2.82 13.70
CA PHE A 155 1.89 -2.90 12.46
C PHE A 155 3.09 -1.95 12.50
N HIS A 156 2.87 -0.71 12.93
CA HIS A 156 3.93 0.27 12.98
C HIS A 156 4.99 -0.04 14.04
N GLU A 157 4.59 -0.53 15.22
CA GLU A 157 5.53 -0.96 16.26
C GLU A 157 6.41 -2.13 15.80
N VAL A 158 5.87 -3.06 15.00
CA VAL A 158 6.61 -4.22 14.48
C VAL A 158 7.59 -3.81 13.38
N PHE A 159 7.16 -2.98 12.42
CA PHE A 159 7.96 -2.63 11.24
C PHE A 159 8.85 -1.39 11.43
N PHE A 160 8.53 -0.52 12.39
CA PHE A 160 9.23 0.73 12.65
C PHE A 160 9.58 0.89 14.14
N PRO A 161 10.33 -0.05 14.74
CA PRO A 161 10.64 -0.05 16.18
C PRO A 161 11.42 1.18 16.67
N GLN A 162 12.04 1.94 15.76
CA GLN A 162 12.69 3.22 16.01
C GLN A 162 11.70 4.36 16.35
N GLY A 163 10.40 4.17 16.14
CA GLY A 163 9.36 5.11 16.57
C GLY A 163 9.14 6.32 15.66
N ASN A 164 9.76 6.37 14.47
CA ASN A 164 9.64 7.47 13.51
C ASN A 164 8.27 7.56 12.80
N PHE A 165 7.23 6.96 13.36
CA PHE A 165 5.85 7.00 12.85
C PHE A 165 4.88 7.74 13.79
N LEU A 166 5.34 8.13 14.99
CA LEU A 166 4.53 8.82 16.00
C LEU A 166 4.46 10.32 15.69
N PHE A 167 3.72 10.68 14.65
CA PHE A 167 3.58 12.08 14.23
C PHE A 167 2.53 12.82 15.05
N ASP A 168 2.76 14.12 15.25
CA ASP A 168 1.75 15.01 15.82
C ASP A 168 0.64 15.31 14.77
N PRO A 169 -0.62 14.92 15.03
CA PRO A 169 -1.73 15.15 14.10
C PRO A 169 -1.99 16.62 13.79
N ALA A 170 -1.59 17.54 14.66
CA ALA A 170 -1.80 18.98 14.45
C ALA A 170 -0.87 19.53 13.35
N THR A 171 0.31 18.95 13.20
CA THR A 171 1.38 19.51 12.35
C THR A 171 1.75 18.60 11.19
N SER A 172 1.63 17.28 11.32
CA SER A 172 2.06 16.31 10.32
C SER A 172 1.43 16.53 8.95
N ASN A 173 2.29 16.72 7.96
CA ASN A 173 1.88 16.78 6.56
C ASN A 173 1.64 15.39 6.00
N LEU A 174 2.34 14.38 6.51
CA LEU A 174 2.14 13.00 6.10
C LEU A 174 0.78 12.47 6.56
N LEU A 175 0.32 12.78 7.78
CA LEU A 175 -1.03 12.43 8.24
C LEU A 175 -2.12 13.20 7.48
N ARG A 176 -1.86 14.44 7.06
CA ARG A 176 -2.80 15.19 6.19
C ARG A 176 -2.91 14.60 4.79
N LEU A 177 -1.80 14.10 4.25
CA LEU A 177 -1.80 13.40 2.98
C LEU A 177 -2.44 12.02 3.12
N TYR A 178 -2.09 11.26 4.16
CA TYR A 178 -2.52 9.89 4.42
C TYR A 178 -3.28 9.72 5.74
N PRO A 179 -4.49 10.28 5.85
CA PRO A 179 -5.33 10.15 7.05
C PRO A 179 -5.88 8.72 7.21
N ASP A 180 -6.44 8.40 8.37
CA ASP A 180 -6.88 7.05 8.72
C ASP A 180 -7.85 6.43 7.70
N TRP A 181 -8.87 7.20 7.27
CA TRP A 181 -9.84 6.73 6.27
C TRP A 181 -9.18 6.34 4.93
N TYR A 182 -8.04 6.93 4.57
CA TYR A 182 -7.29 6.56 3.38
C TYR A 182 -6.71 5.15 3.57
N TRP A 183 -6.07 4.89 4.71
CA TRP A 183 -5.44 3.60 5.01
C TRP A 183 -6.47 2.49 5.27
N GLU A 184 -7.61 2.81 5.88
CA GLU A 184 -8.76 1.90 5.98
C GLU A 184 -9.22 1.47 4.58
N GLY A 185 -9.42 2.44 3.69
CA GLY A 185 -9.82 2.19 2.31
C GLY A 185 -8.81 1.35 1.53
N VAL A 186 -7.52 1.66 1.65
CA VAL A 186 -6.43 0.87 1.02
C VAL A 186 -6.43 -0.55 1.58
N THR A 187 -6.48 -0.71 2.91
CA THR A 187 -6.54 -2.02 3.59
C THR A 187 -7.71 -2.86 3.09
N ALA A 188 -8.90 -2.28 3.04
CA ALA A 188 -10.10 -2.93 2.54
C ALA A 188 -9.97 -3.32 1.07
N GLY A 189 -9.48 -2.41 0.22
CA GLY A 189 -9.27 -2.68 -1.20
C GLY A 189 -8.29 -3.82 -1.45
N VAL A 190 -7.17 -3.85 -0.73
CA VAL A 190 -6.18 -4.93 -0.80
C VAL A 190 -6.81 -6.26 -0.36
N ALA A 191 -7.50 -6.28 0.78
CA ALA A 191 -8.14 -7.49 1.29
C ALA A 191 -9.18 -8.06 0.32
N VAL A 192 -10.08 -7.22 -0.19
CA VAL A 192 -11.13 -7.63 -1.15
C VAL A 192 -10.52 -8.23 -2.41
N SER A 193 -9.51 -7.58 -2.99
CA SER A 193 -8.92 -8.05 -4.24
C SER A 193 -8.07 -9.29 -4.06
N PHE A 194 -7.38 -9.42 -2.94
CA PHE A 194 -6.69 -10.66 -2.60
C PHE A 194 -7.68 -11.82 -2.46
N VAL A 195 -8.77 -11.63 -1.71
CA VAL A 195 -9.82 -12.64 -1.54
C VAL A 195 -10.43 -13.01 -2.89
N ALA A 196 -10.73 -12.03 -3.74
CA ALA A 196 -11.27 -12.28 -5.09
C ALA A 196 -10.32 -13.15 -5.93
N LEU A 197 -9.02 -12.82 -5.97
CA LEU A 197 -8.01 -13.60 -6.68
C LEU A 197 -7.86 -15.02 -6.13
N ALA A 198 -7.86 -15.17 -4.80
CA ALA A 198 -7.80 -16.45 -4.14
C ALA A 198 -9.03 -17.32 -4.46
N LEU A 199 -10.23 -16.75 -4.47
CA LEU A 199 -11.45 -17.47 -4.86
C LEU A 199 -11.46 -17.86 -6.33
N ILE A 200 -10.95 -17.01 -7.23
CA ILE A 200 -10.77 -17.35 -8.65
C ILE A 200 -9.81 -18.53 -8.79
N ALA A 201 -8.67 -18.51 -8.09
CA ALA A 201 -7.70 -19.61 -8.11
C ALA A 201 -8.31 -20.92 -7.57
N ALA A 202 -9.05 -20.85 -6.46
CA ALA A 202 -9.76 -21.99 -5.89
C ALA A 202 -10.83 -22.54 -6.85
N GLY A 203 -11.64 -21.67 -7.45
CA GLY A 203 -12.66 -22.03 -8.42
C GLY A 203 -12.07 -22.70 -9.67
N GLY A 204 -11.00 -22.13 -10.23
CA GLY A 204 -10.26 -22.70 -11.35
C GLY A 204 -9.69 -24.09 -11.04
N ALA A 205 -9.06 -24.23 -9.88
CA ALA A 205 -8.53 -25.51 -9.41
C ALA A 205 -9.65 -26.56 -9.20
N HIS A 206 -10.79 -26.16 -8.64
CA HIS A 206 -11.94 -27.04 -8.46
C HIS A 206 -12.55 -27.51 -9.79
N LEU A 207 -12.69 -26.62 -10.77
CA LEU A 207 -13.15 -26.98 -12.11
C LEU A 207 -12.18 -27.94 -12.82
N ALA A 208 -10.86 -27.71 -12.69
CA ALA A 208 -9.85 -28.62 -13.21
C ALA A 208 -9.96 -30.03 -12.58
N LEU A 209 -10.13 -30.12 -11.25
CA LEU A 209 -10.34 -31.39 -10.55
C LEU A 209 -11.59 -32.14 -11.03
N ARG A 210 -12.68 -31.42 -11.29
CA ARG A 210 -13.92 -31.98 -11.84
C ARG A 210 -13.72 -32.56 -13.24
N ARG A 211 -12.90 -31.92 -14.10
CA ARG A 211 -12.57 -32.44 -15.43
C ARG A 211 -11.74 -33.73 -15.36
N TYR A 212 -10.81 -33.86 -14.40
CA TYR A 212 -10.09 -35.11 -14.19
C TYR A 212 -11.00 -36.28 -13.78
N THR A 213 -12.08 -36.02 -13.03
CA THR A 213 -13.02 -37.08 -12.60
C THR A 213 -13.90 -37.57 -13.73
N ARG A 214 -14.16 -36.73 -14.74
CA ARG A 214 -15.02 -37.08 -15.88
C ARG A 214 -14.27 -37.80 -17.00
N ARG A 215 -12.94 -37.80 -16.98
CA ARG A 215 -12.07 -38.43 -17.98
C ARG A 215 -11.44 -39.76 -17.51
N ALA A 216 -11.56 -40.07 -16.22
CA ALA A 216 -11.16 -41.34 -15.63
C ALA A 216 -12.40 -42.22 -15.47
#